data_AF-A0A7C1ZDC9-F1
#
_entry.id   AF-A0A7C1ZDC9-F1
#
_cell.length_a   1.000
_cell.length_b   1.000
_cell.length_c   1.000
_cell.angle_alpha   90.00
_cell.angle_beta   90.00
_cell.angle_gamma   90.00
#
_symmetry.space_group_name_H-M   'P 1'
#
loop_
_entity.id
_entity.type
_entity.pdbx_description
1 polymer ?
#
loop_
_entity_poly.entity_id
_entity_poly.type
_entity_poly.pdbx_seq_one_letter_code
_entity_poly.pdbx_strand_id
1 'polypeptide(L)'
;MARRRQRGQRPDKKETFTVEWEPKTKLGRLVRSGKITTMHDALKTGLPLREPEIVDVLLPDLEDEVLDVNMVQRMTDSGRRVKFVITVAVGNKDGYVGLAQAKGKEVGASIRKAIENAKLQIIEIRRGCGSWECGCGQPHTVPFVITGKSGSVEITLRPAPR
;
A
#
# COMPACT_ATOMS: atom_id res chain seq x y z
N MET A 1 -24.70 45.47 14.39
CA MET A 1 -23.37 44.81 14.41
C MET A 1 -23.52 43.40 14.98
N ALA A 2 -23.73 42.39 14.15
CA ALA A 2 -23.90 41.00 14.60
C ALA A 2 -22.53 40.29 14.61
N ARG A 3 -22.07 39.85 15.79
CA ARG A 3 -20.78 39.16 15.98
C ARG A 3 -20.81 37.80 15.27
N ARG A 4 -20.00 37.69 14.20
CA ARG A 4 -19.71 36.44 13.48
C ARG A 4 -19.06 35.45 14.45
N ARG A 5 -19.83 34.48 14.95
CA ARG A 5 -19.30 33.34 15.72
C ARG A 5 -18.31 32.58 14.82
N GLN A 6 -17.02 32.70 15.12
CA GLN A 6 -16.00 31.84 14.53
C GLN A 6 -16.33 30.41 14.93
N ARG A 7 -16.63 29.55 13.94
CA ARG A 7 -16.66 28.11 14.13
C ARG A 7 -15.25 27.71 14.51
N GLY A 8 -15.04 27.37 15.78
CA GLY A 8 -13.78 26.79 16.24
C GLY A 8 -13.45 25.58 15.38
N GLN A 9 -12.27 25.63 14.77
CA GLN A 9 -11.71 24.52 14.03
C GLN A 9 -11.54 23.37 15.04
N ARG A 10 -12.20 22.23 14.79
CA ARG A 10 -11.97 21.02 15.59
C ARG A 10 -10.47 20.74 15.52
N PRO A 11 -9.76 20.57 16.65
CA PRO A 11 -8.38 20.14 16.58
C PRO A 11 -8.36 18.77 15.89
N ASP A 12 -7.59 18.65 14.80
CA ASP A 12 -7.27 17.37 14.18
C ASP A 12 -6.54 16.53 15.22
N LYS A 13 -7.32 15.69 15.89
CA LYS A 13 -6.78 14.70 16.80
C LYS A 13 -6.06 13.71 15.92
N LYS A 14 -4.72 13.81 15.83
CA LYS A 14 -3.89 12.72 15.33
C LYS A 14 -4.09 11.55 16.30
N GLU A 15 -5.12 10.75 16.04
CA GLU A 15 -5.37 9.52 16.77
C GLU A 15 -4.24 8.57 16.38
N THR A 16 -3.20 8.55 17.21
CA THR A 16 -2.25 7.43 17.24
C THR A 16 -3.07 6.20 17.59
N PHE A 17 -3.50 5.46 16.57
CA PHE A 17 -4.13 4.15 16.68
C PHE A 17 -3.12 3.21 17.35
N THR A 18 -3.05 3.24 18.67
CA THR A 18 -2.42 2.18 19.46
C THR A 18 -3.43 1.04 19.50
N VAL A 19 -3.55 0.35 18.37
CA VAL A 19 -4.28 -0.91 18.30
C VAL A 19 -3.60 -1.85 19.27
N GLU A 20 -4.37 -2.40 20.20
CA GLU A 20 -3.91 -3.44 21.13
C GLU A 20 -3.68 -4.72 20.33
N TRP A 21 -2.54 -4.79 19.65
CA TRP A 21 -2.17 -5.88 18.76
C TRP A 21 -1.28 -6.89 19.48
N GLU A 22 -1.76 -8.13 19.57
CA GLU A 22 -0.99 -9.28 20.05
C GLU A 22 -0.37 -10.04 18.87
N PRO A 23 0.96 -9.92 18.65
CA PRO A 23 1.61 -10.54 17.52
C PRO A 23 1.71 -12.05 17.69
N LYS A 24 1.25 -12.79 16.68
CA LYS A 24 1.33 -14.24 16.64
C LYS A 24 2.64 -14.67 15.97
N THR A 25 3.13 -13.87 15.02
CA THR A 25 4.36 -14.17 14.28
C THR A 25 5.65 -13.79 15.03
N LYS A 26 6.77 -14.42 14.65
CA LYS A 26 8.11 -14.05 15.17
C LYS A 26 8.45 -12.61 14.78
N LEU A 27 8.17 -12.21 13.55
CA LEU A 27 8.44 -10.85 13.07
C LEU A 27 7.59 -9.84 13.84
N GLY A 28 6.30 -10.13 14.05
CA GLY A 28 5.43 -9.26 14.85
C GLY A 28 5.93 -9.06 16.29
N ARG A 29 6.47 -10.10 16.94
CA ARG A 29 7.09 -9.96 18.27
C ARG A 29 8.36 -9.11 18.24
N LEU A 30 9.17 -9.22 17.18
CA LEU A 30 10.38 -8.41 17.00
C LEU A 30 10.05 -6.93 16.78
N VAL A 31 9.01 -6.64 15.99
CA VAL A 31 8.52 -5.28 15.76
C VAL A 31 7.90 -4.71 17.04
N ARG A 32 7.03 -5.47 17.73
CA ARG A 32 6.44 -5.03 19.01
C ARG A 32 7.48 -4.81 20.10
N SER A 33 8.55 -5.61 20.13
CA SER A 33 9.68 -5.42 21.07
C SER A 33 10.61 -4.27 20.69
N GLY A 34 10.37 -3.58 19.57
CA GLY A 34 11.16 -2.44 19.13
C GLY A 34 12.56 -2.80 18.58
N LYS A 35 12.85 -4.09 18.36
CA LYS A 35 14.13 -4.53 17.77
C LYS A 35 14.23 -4.18 16.28
N ILE A 36 13.10 -4.12 15.60
CA ILE A 36 12.98 -3.70 14.20
C ILE A 36 12.11 -2.44 14.19
N THR A 37 12.73 -1.30 13.86
CA THR A 37 12.08 0.00 13.79
C THR A 37 11.75 0.43 12.37
N THR A 38 12.50 -0.08 11.38
CA THR A 38 12.36 0.30 9.97
C THR A 38 11.77 -0.84 9.15
N MET A 39 10.90 -0.50 8.19
CA MET A 39 10.34 -1.48 7.24
C MET A 39 11.41 -2.18 6.40
N HIS A 40 12.42 -1.45 5.93
CA HIS A 40 13.55 -2.03 5.19
C HIS A 40 14.28 -3.11 6.00
N ASP A 41 14.43 -2.93 7.32
CA ASP A 41 15.07 -3.94 8.17
C ASP A 41 14.17 -5.17 8.35
N ALA A 42 12.85 -4.97 8.41
CA ALA A 42 11.87 -6.05 8.41
C ALA A 42 11.97 -6.90 7.13
N LEU A 43 12.03 -6.26 5.95
CA LEU A 43 12.16 -6.94 4.66
C LEU A 43 13.48 -7.70 4.53
N LYS A 44 14.58 -7.15 5.06
CA LYS A 44 15.90 -7.81 5.06
C LYS A 44 15.97 -9.08 5.89
N THR A 45 15.12 -9.22 6.92
CA THR A 45 15.10 -10.44 7.73
C THR A 45 14.67 -11.68 6.95
N GLY A 46 14.02 -11.51 5.78
CA GLY A 46 13.50 -12.60 4.95
C GLY A 46 12.34 -13.37 5.58
N LEU A 47 11.81 -12.91 6.72
CA LEU A 47 10.63 -13.49 7.35
C LEU A 47 9.37 -13.06 6.59
N PRO A 48 8.38 -13.95 6.42
CA PRO A 48 7.17 -13.63 5.69
C PRO A 48 6.30 -12.62 6.47
N LEU A 49 5.80 -11.60 5.77
CA LEU A 49 4.78 -10.68 6.26
C LEU A 49 3.42 -11.38 6.21
N ARG A 50 2.81 -11.63 7.38
CA ARG A 50 1.52 -12.32 7.51
C ARG A 50 0.48 -11.55 8.33
N GLU A 51 0.90 -10.48 8.99
CA GLU A 51 0.05 -9.64 9.83
C GLU A 51 0.09 -8.21 9.25
N PRO A 52 -1.03 -7.64 8.80
CA PRO A 52 -1.06 -6.28 8.24
C PRO A 52 -0.70 -5.22 9.29
N GLU A 53 -0.91 -5.51 10.57
CA GLU A 53 -0.63 -4.59 11.68
C GLU A 53 0.86 -4.27 11.80
N ILE A 54 1.74 -5.18 11.36
CA ILE A 54 3.19 -4.91 11.27
C ILE A 54 3.45 -3.68 10.42
N VAL A 55 2.75 -3.56 9.29
CA VAL A 55 2.91 -2.45 8.36
C VAL A 55 2.38 -1.17 8.96
N ASP A 56 1.23 -1.23 9.64
CA ASP A 56 0.61 -0.06 10.25
C ASP A 56 1.47 0.53 11.38
N VAL A 57 2.20 -0.31 12.12
CA VAL A 57 3.16 0.15 13.13
C VAL A 57 4.42 0.76 12.50
N LEU A 58 4.96 0.13 11.45
CA LEU A 58 6.23 0.54 10.84
C LEU A 58 6.08 1.72 9.87
N LEU A 59 4.92 1.88 9.24
CA LEU A 59 4.63 2.90 8.24
C LEU A 59 3.23 3.50 8.51
N PRO A 60 3.14 4.52 9.37
CA PRO A 60 1.86 5.16 9.69
C PRO A 60 1.30 6.02 8.54
N ASP A 61 2.15 6.48 7.62
CA ASP A 61 1.79 7.40 6.52
C ASP A 61 1.39 6.66 5.23
N LEU A 62 0.68 5.54 5.35
CA LEU A 62 0.24 4.74 4.22
C LEU A 62 -1.03 5.34 3.58
N GLU A 63 -0.99 5.66 2.29
CA GLU A 63 -2.17 6.02 1.51
C GLU A 63 -2.66 4.79 0.71
N ASP A 64 -3.98 4.60 0.64
CA ASP A 64 -4.63 3.59 -0.19
C ASP A 64 -5.40 4.21 -1.37
N GLU A 65 -5.25 3.61 -2.55
CA GLU A 65 -5.94 4.02 -3.78
C GLU A 65 -6.59 2.80 -4.45
N VAL A 66 -7.89 2.92 -4.72
CA VAL A 66 -8.63 1.88 -5.45
C VAL A 66 -8.46 2.13 -6.95
N LEU A 67 -7.74 1.22 -7.61
CA LEU A 67 -7.46 1.34 -9.05
C LEU A 67 -8.66 0.93 -9.90
N ASP A 68 -9.28 -0.21 -9.56
CA ASP A 68 -10.35 -0.76 -10.38
C ASP A 68 -11.32 -1.64 -9.58
N VAL A 69 -12.59 -1.60 -9.98
CA VAL A 69 -13.70 -2.37 -9.39
C VAL A 69 -14.44 -3.09 -10.52
N ASN A 70 -14.09 -4.36 -10.72
CA ASN A 70 -14.69 -5.20 -11.75
C ASN A 70 -15.80 -6.07 -11.19
N MET A 71 -16.93 -6.15 -11.89
CA MET A 71 -17.99 -7.11 -11.60
C MET A 71 -17.77 -8.38 -12.46
N VAL A 72 -17.54 -9.51 -11.81
CA VAL A 72 -17.40 -10.81 -12.48
C VAL A 72 -18.55 -11.74 -12.11
N GLN A 73 -19.06 -12.47 -13.09
CA GLN A 73 -20.22 -13.35 -12.91
C GLN A 73 -19.89 -14.80 -13.27
N ARG A 74 -20.40 -15.74 -12.47
CA ARG A 74 -20.41 -17.18 -12.78
C ARG A 74 -21.84 -17.61 -13.03
N MET A 75 -22.11 -18.20 -14.20
CA MET A 75 -23.41 -18.79 -14.51
C MET A 75 -23.59 -20.08 -13.70
N THR A 76 -24.76 -20.23 -13.10
CA THR A 76 -25.22 -21.45 -12.43
C THR A 76 -26.61 -21.81 -12.94
N ASP A 77 -27.04 -23.04 -12.70
CA ASP A 77 -28.37 -23.53 -13.09
C ASP A 77 -29.49 -22.63 -12.53
N SER A 78 -29.34 -22.18 -11.28
CA SER A 78 -30.27 -21.26 -10.61
C SER A 78 -30.01 -19.77 -10.88
N GLY A 79 -29.29 -19.41 -11.97
CA GLY A 79 -29.05 -18.01 -12.38
C GLY A 79 -27.59 -17.55 -12.27
N ARG A 80 -27.38 -16.22 -12.20
CA ARG A 80 -26.04 -15.60 -12.23
C ARG A 80 -25.55 -15.30 -10.81
N ARG A 81 -24.42 -15.88 -10.42
CA ARG A 81 -23.71 -15.52 -9.18
C ARG A 81 -22.67 -14.44 -9.46
N VAL A 82 -22.94 -13.23 -8.99
CA VAL A 82 -22.05 -12.07 -9.13
C VAL A 82 -21.06 -12.00 -7.97
N LYS A 83 -19.83 -11.60 -8.28
CA LYS A 83 -18.77 -11.24 -7.33
C LYS A 83 -18.03 -10.02 -7.84
N PHE A 84 -17.49 -9.22 -6.94
CA PHE A 84 -16.63 -8.10 -7.28
C PHE A 84 -15.17 -8.52 -7.15
N VAL A 85 -14.35 -8.10 -8.10
CA VAL A 85 -12.89 -8.19 -8.08
C VAL A 85 -12.37 -6.76 -8.01
N ILE A 86 -11.62 -6.47 -6.96
CA ILE A 86 -11.14 -5.13 -6.67
C ILE A 86 -9.63 -5.16 -6.63
N THR A 87 -9.00 -4.21 -7.33
CA THR A 87 -7.55 -4.02 -7.34
C THR A 87 -7.22 -2.74 -6.60
N VAL A 88 -6.35 -2.83 -5.59
CA VAL A 88 -5.97 -1.71 -4.72
C VAL A 88 -4.45 -1.58 -4.73
N ALA A 89 -4.00 -0.33 -4.80
CA ALA A 89 -2.61 0.06 -4.56
C ALA A 89 -2.49 0.74 -3.20
N VAL A 90 -1.41 0.46 -2.50
CA VAL A 90 -1.10 1.05 -1.21
C VAL A 90 0.34 1.55 -1.25
N GLY A 91 0.61 2.76 -0.77
CA GLY A 91 1.99 3.26 -0.76
C GLY A 91 2.16 4.57 0.00
N ASN A 92 3.40 4.87 0.37
CA ASN A 92 3.75 6.07 1.15
C ASN A 92 4.43 7.16 0.31
N LYS A 93 4.30 7.10 -1.04
CA LYS A 93 4.99 7.95 -2.04
C LYS A 93 6.53 7.99 -1.92
N ASP A 94 7.08 7.29 -0.94
CA ASP A 94 8.49 7.34 -0.55
C ASP A 94 9.27 6.06 -0.84
N GLY A 95 8.75 5.27 -1.78
CA GLY A 95 9.41 4.07 -2.27
C GLY A 95 8.87 2.78 -1.67
N TYR A 96 7.83 2.82 -0.83
CA TYR A 96 7.10 1.60 -0.47
C TYR A 96 5.78 1.56 -1.21
N VAL A 97 5.55 0.44 -1.91
CA VAL A 97 4.33 0.19 -2.67
C VAL A 97 3.91 -1.26 -2.47
N GLY A 98 2.62 -1.48 -2.24
CA GLY A 98 1.97 -2.77 -2.24
C GLY A 98 0.81 -2.77 -3.24
N LEU A 99 0.62 -3.90 -3.92
CA LEU A 99 -0.50 -4.11 -4.84
C LEU A 99 -1.17 -5.42 -4.48
N ALA A 100 -2.49 -5.41 -4.40
CA ALA A 100 -3.26 -6.63 -4.23
C ALA A 100 -4.60 -6.60 -4.94
N GLN A 101 -5.11 -7.80 -5.17
CA GLN A 101 -6.45 -8.03 -5.70
C GLN A 101 -7.25 -8.87 -4.70
N ALA A 102 -8.50 -8.50 -4.47
CA ALA A 102 -9.42 -9.28 -3.66
C ALA A 102 -10.74 -9.53 -4.40
N LYS A 103 -11.39 -10.64 -4.04
CA LYS A 103 -12.69 -11.02 -4.57
C LYS A 103 -13.68 -11.25 -3.43
N GLY A 104 -14.89 -10.70 -3.57
CA GLY A 104 -15.96 -10.89 -2.59
C GLY A 104 -17.36 -10.65 -3.15
N LYS A 105 -18.37 -10.80 -2.28
CA LYS A 105 -19.78 -10.59 -2.64
C LYS A 105 -20.20 -9.12 -2.51
N GLU A 106 -19.67 -8.44 -1.50
CA GLU A 106 -19.95 -7.04 -1.19
C GLU A 106 -18.73 -6.17 -1.50
N VAL A 107 -18.97 -4.96 -2.00
CA VAL A 107 -17.89 -4.06 -2.42
C VAL A 107 -17.07 -3.59 -1.21
N GLY A 108 -17.71 -3.02 -0.19
CA GLY A 108 -17.00 -2.44 0.97
C GLY A 108 -16.11 -3.41 1.72
N ALA A 109 -16.61 -4.62 2.03
CA ALA A 109 -15.81 -5.66 2.66
C ALA A 109 -14.66 -6.16 1.76
N SER A 110 -14.87 -6.18 0.45
CA SER A 110 -13.83 -6.58 -0.51
C SER A 110 -12.72 -5.54 -0.63
N ILE A 111 -13.04 -4.24 -0.51
CA ILE A 111 -12.03 -3.16 -0.49
C ILE A 111 -11.13 -3.32 0.72
N ARG A 112 -11.69 -3.48 1.93
CA ARG A 112 -10.89 -3.66 3.16
C ARG A 112 -9.97 -4.88 3.07
N LYS A 113 -10.50 -6.00 2.56
CA LYS A 113 -9.72 -7.21 2.32
C LYS A 113 -8.58 -6.98 1.31
N ALA A 114 -8.82 -6.20 0.26
CA ALA A 114 -7.79 -5.84 -0.72
C ALA A 114 -6.69 -4.98 -0.09
N ILE A 115 -7.06 -3.99 0.75
CA ILE A 115 -6.12 -3.15 1.49
C ILE A 115 -5.25 -4.00 2.42
N GLU A 116 -5.84 -4.89 3.22
CA GLU A 116 -5.11 -5.81 4.10
C GLU A 116 -4.12 -6.67 3.31
N ASN A 117 -4.55 -7.26 2.19
CA ASN A 117 -3.67 -8.03 1.33
C ASN A 117 -2.55 -7.19 0.70
N ALA A 118 -2.83 -5.94 0.31
CA ALA A 118 -1.85 -5.04 -0.28
C ALA A 118 -0.75 -4.68 0.73
N LYS A 119 -1.12 -4.46 2.00
CA LYS A 119 -0.16 -4.25 3.09
C LYS A 119 0.78 -5.46 3.26
N LEU A 120 0.26 -6.68 3.15
CA LEU A 120 1.09 -7.90 3.24
C LEU A 120 2.08 -8.03 2.09
N GLN A 121 1.78 -7.45 0.92
CA GLN A 121 2.59 -7.53 -0.30
C GLN A 121 3.36 -6.23 -0.58
N ILE A 122 3.86 -5.55 0.45
CA ILE A 122 4.68 -4.36 0.28
C ILE A 122 6.06 -4.71 -0.24
N ILE A 123 6.51 -3.90 -1.19
CA ILE A 123 7.81 -3.96 -1.83
C ILE A 123 8.48 -2.61 -1.65
N GLU A 124 9.79 -2.64 -1.40
CA GLU A 124 10.63 -1.46 -1.42
C GLU A 124 11.18 -1.22 -2.84
N ILE A 125 10.98 0.00 -3.33
CA ILE A 125 11.37 0.49 -4.63
C ILE A 125 12.56 1.42 -4.47
N ARG A 126 13.62 1.13 -5.21
CA ARG A 126 14.78 2.01 -5.30
C ARG A 126 14.51 3.15 -6.27
N ARG A 127 14.46 4.37 -5.74
CA ARG A 127 14.38 5.62 -6.51
C ARG A 127 15.78 6.21 -6.69
N GLY A 128 15.99 6.97 -7.75
CA GLY A 128 17.27 7.60 -8.05
C GLY A 128 17.18 8.64 -9.16
N CYS A 129 18.35 9.07 -9.63
CA CYS A 129 18.51 9.95 -10.78
C CYS A 129 19.32 9.18 -11.83
N GLY A 130 18.63 8.65 -12.84
CA GLY A 130 19.23 7.83 -13.90
C GLY A 130 19.33 8.50 -15.27
N SER A 131 18.79 9.71 -15.42
CA SER A 131 18.84 10.45 -16.68
C SER A 131 20.23 11.08 -16.86
N TRP A 132 20.81 10.95 -18.05
CA TRP A 132 22.08 11.63 -18.38
C TRP A 132 21.95 13.16 -18.28
N GLU A 133 20.75 13.70 -18.47
CA GLU A 133 20.47 15.13 -18.47
C GLU A 133 20.34 15.75 -17.05
N CYS A 134 20.13 14.94 -16.00
CA CYS A 134 20.02 15.45 -14.62
C CYS A 134 21.17 14.94 -13.74
N GLY A 135 21.95 15.86 -13.17
CA GLY A 135 22.97 15.60 -12.14
C GLY A 135 22.49 15.88 -10.71
N CYS A 136 21.18 15.98 -10.52
CA CYS A 136 20.55 16.58 -9.35
C CYS A 136 20.61 15.74 -8.06
N GLY A 137 21.00 14.46 -8.13
CA GLY A 137 21.19 13.57 -6.97
C GLY A 137 19.93 13.25 -6.14
N GLN A 138 18.79 13.88 -6.43
CA GLN A 138 17.54 13.65 -5.72
C GLN A 138 16.76 12.44 -6.29
N PRO A 139 16.14 11.60 -5.44
CA PRO A 139 15.39 10.43 -5.86
C PRO A 139 14.01 10.82 -6.39
N HIS A 140 13.94 11.21 -7.67
CA HIS A 140 12.69 11.61 -8.34
C HIS A 140 12.24 10.64 -9.43
N THR A 141 13.15 9.82 -9.98
CA THR A 141 12.87 8.91 -11.10
C THR A 141 13.42 7.50 -10.79
N VAL A 142 13.30 6.58 -11.75
CA VAL A 142 13.99 5.29 -11.73
C VAL A 142 15.48 5.46 -12.08
N PRO A 143 16.39 4.70 -11.44
CA PRO A 143 17.84 4.84 -11.65
C PRO A 143 18.34 4.27 -12.98
N PHE A 144 17.64 3.28 -13.55
CA PHE A 144 17.98 2.67 -14.84
C PHE A 144 16.70 2.25 -15.56
N VAL A 145 16.81 1.93 -16.84
CA VAL A 145 15.68 1.44 -17.64
C VAL A 145 15.29 0.05 -17.14
N ILE A 146 14.02 -0.13 -16.80
CA ILE A 146 13.48 -1.41 -16.31
C ILE A 146 12.35 -1.84 -17.23
N THR A 147 12.38 -3.09 -17.66
CA THR A 147 11.27 -3.73 -18.36
C THR A 147 10.57 -4.69 -17.41
N GLY A 148 9.23 -4.68 -17.43
CA GLY A 148 8.37 -5.57 -16.67
C GLY A 148 7.34 -6.18 -17.60
N LYS A 149 7.06 -7.48 -17.41
CA LYS A 149 6.10 -8.22 -18.24
C LYS A 149 5.06 -8.92 -17.36
N SER A 150 3.80 -8.84 -17.76
CA SER A 150 2.70 -9.63 -17.19
C SER A 150 1.77 -10.09 -18.31
N GLY A 151 1.76 -11.39 -18.59
CA GLY A 151 1.03 -11.95 -19.73
C GLY A 151 1.54 -11.38 -21.06
N SER A 152 0.65 -10.74 -21.81
CA SER A 152 0.97 -10.07 -23.08
C SER A 152 1.40 -8.61 -22.91
N VAL A 153 1.25 -8.05 -21.70
CA VAL A 153 1.57 -6.64 -21.44
C VAL A 153 3.05 -6.53 -21.07
N GLU A 154 3.76 -5.66 -21.78
CA GLU A 154 5.14 -5.28 -21.48
C GLU A 154 5.20 -3.78 -21.21
N ILE A 155 5.85 -3.41 -20.11
CA ILE A 155 5.99 -2.03 -19.65
C ILE A 155 7.47 -1.74 -19.53
N THR A 156 7.91 -0.65 -20.15
CA THR A 156 9.28 -0.16 -20.05
C THR A 156 9.29 1.17 -19.32
N LEU A 157 9.91 1.21 -18.14
CA LEU A 157 10.15 2.43 -17.39
C LEU A 157 11.51 2.99 -17.77
N ARG A 158 11.53 4.24 -18.23
CA ARG A 158 12.76 4.97 -18.55
C ARG A 158 12.97 6.12 -17.56
N PRO A 159 14.23 6.41 -17.17
CA PRO A 159 14.52 7.59 -16.37
C PRO A 159 14.12 8.87 -17.10
N ALA A 160 13.46 9.79 -16.41
CA ALA A 160 13.12 11.12 -16.93
C ALA A 160 13.92 12.21 -16.20
N PRO A 161 14.33 13.31 -16.89
CA PRO A 161 14.78 14.51 -16.22
C PRO A 161 13.62 15.20 -15.49
N ARG A 162 13.95 16.19 -14.65
CA ARG A 162 12.96 17.07 -14.01
C ARG A 162 12.48 18.18 -14.93
#